data_AF-A0A2Z6S5U4-F1
#
_entry.id   AF-A0A2Z6S5U4-F1
#
_cell.length_a   1.000
_cell.length_b   1.000
_cell.length_c   1.000
_cell.angle_alpha   90.00
_cell.angle_beta   90.00
_cell.angle_gamma   90.00
#
_symmetry.space_group_name_H-M   'P 1'
#
loop_
_entity.id
_entity.type
_entity.pdbx_description
1 polymer ?
#
loop_
_entity_poly.entity_id
_entity_poly.type
_entity_poly.pdbx_seq_one_letter_code
_entity_poly.pdbx_strand_id
1 'polypeptide(L)'
;MCMPANSESLSQFASYENRWIAIGDSAASFDPLSSQGMLTALYSAKLGAEAIFFQYFNGKKTNNKEITVQPLENFQQYIENTFRKYKSEKSFFYNKEQRWNNEVFWKRRHEDHIEK
;
A
#
# COMPACT_ATOMS: atom_id res chain seq x y z
N MET A 1 13.74 -17.65 16.52
CA MET A 1 12.99 -16.43 16.87
C MET A 1 12.25 -16.01 15.60
N CYS A 2 10.94 -16.21 15.52
CA CYS A 2 10.15 -15.85 14.34
C CYS A 2 9.99 -14.32 14.35
N MET A 3 10.58 -13.61 13.39
CA MET A 3 10.38 -12.16 13.28
C MET A 3 8.89 -11.88 12.98
N PRO A 4 8.28 -10.86 13.60
CA PRO A 4 6.93 -10.48 13.23
C PRO A 4 6.90 -10.10 11.75
N ALA A 5 5.88 -10.56 11.02
CA ALA A 5 5.54 -10.03 9.71
C ALA A 5 5.02 -8.60 9.91
N ASN A 6 5.95 -7.64 9.98
CA ASN A 6 5.60 -6.22 10.05
C ASN A 6 4.97 -5.78 8.73
N SER A 7 4.01 -4.87 8.84
CA SER A 7 3.30 -4.30 7.69
C SER A 7 3.46 -2.80 7.77
N GLU A 8 4.14 -2.24 6.78
CA GLU A 8 4.51 -0.83 6.74
C GLU A 8 4.25 -0.28 5.35
N SER A 9 4.04 1.03 5.26
CA SER A 9 3.91 1.77 4.01
C SER A 9 4.66 3.07 4.11
N LEU A 10 5.21 3.55 3.00
CA LEU A 10 5.77 4.90 2.93
C LEU A 10 4.68 5.96 3.15
N SER A 11 5.08 7.15 3.64
CA SER A 11 4.21 8.33 3.74
C SER A 11 3.92 8.98 2.39
N GLN A 12 4.77 8.74 1.41
CA GLN A 12 4.64 9.15 0.02
C GLN A 12 5.10 7.98 -0.86
N PHE A 13 4.40 7.72 -1.97
CA PHE A 13 4.71 6.58 -2.84
C PHE A 13 5.41 6.96 -4.14
N ALA A 14 5.39 8.25 -4.51
CA ALA A 14 6.04 8.74 -5.71
C ALA A 14 6.27 10.26 -5.69
N SER A 15 7.19 10.73 -6.53
CA SER A 15 7.41 12.14 -6.80
C SER A 15 7.94 12.33 -8.21
N TYR A 16 7.23 13.09 -9.06
CA TYR A 16 7.75 13.48 -10.36
C TYR A 16 8.91 14.48 -10.26
N GLU A 17 8.84 15.41 -9.30
CA GLU A 17 9.91 16.38 -9.06
C GLU A 17 11.24 15.68 -8.73
N ASN A 18 11.19 14.73 -7.79
CA ASN A 18 12.34 13.96 -7.35
C ASN A 18 12.60 12.70 -8.22
N ARG A 19 11.80 12.48 -9.27
CA ARG A 19 11.92 11.42 -10.27
C ARG A 19 11.99 10.00 -9.70
N TRP A 20 11.08 9.65 -8.81
CA TRP A 20 11.00 8.28 -8.28
C TRP A 20 9.56 7.83 -8.08
N ILE A 21 9.34 6.52 -8.15
CA ILE A 21 8.08 5.82 -7.86
C ILE A 21 8.44 4.52 -7.14
N ALA A 22 7.87 4.28 -5.96
CA ALA A 22 8.03 3.03 -5.21
C ALA A 22 6.94 2.04 -5.61
N ILE A 23 7.26 0.77 -5.83
CA ILE A 23 6.28 -0.27 -6.20
C ILE A 23 6.45 -1.53 -5.34
N GLY A 24 5.39 -2.33 -5.22
CA GLY A 24 5.40 -3.52 -4.36
C GLY A 24 5.87 -3.21 -2.94
N ASP A 25 6.72 -4.07 -2.40
CA ASP A 25 7.20 -3.97 -1.01
C ASP A 25 7.97 -2.69 -0.71
N SER A 26 8.56 -2.03 -1.72
CA SER A 26 9.20 -0.72 -1.54
C SER A 26 8.20 0.40 -1.25
N ALA A 27 6.93 0.23 -1.63
CA ALA A 27 5.86 1.18 -1.33
C ALA A 27 5.07 0.77 -0.09
N ALA A 28 4.67 -0.50 -0.02
CA ALA A 28 3.96 -1.07 1.11
C ALA A 28 4.21 -2.57 1.22
N SER A 29 4.51 -3.04 2.42
CA SER A 29 4.70 -4.45 2.75
C SER A 29 3.52 -4.98 3.56
N PHE A 30 3.12 -6.22 3.29
CA PHE A 30 1.91 -6.83 3.82
C PHE A 30 2.24 -8.10 4.61
N ASP A 31 1.47 -8.37 5.67
CA ASP A 31 1.47 -9.68 6.32
C ASP A 31 1.05 -10.78 5.31
N PRO A 32 1.78 -11.90 5.23
CA PRO A 32 1.53 -12.95 4.24
C PRO A 32 0.16 -13.62 4.37
N LEU A 33 -0.56 -13.45 5.49
CA LEU A 33 -1.90 -13.97 5.70
C LEU A 33 -2.86 -13.61 4.54
N SER A 34 -2.69 -12.43 3.93
CA SER A 34 -3.60 -11.94 2.89
C SER A 34 -3.19 -12.29 1.45
N SER A 35 -1.97 -12.81 1.23
CA SER A 35 -1.38 -13.01 -0.11
C SER A 35 -1.44 -11.76 -1.03
N GLN A 36 -1.60 -10.55 -0.47
CA GLN A 36 -1.77 -9.32 -1.27
C GLN A 36 -0.46 -8.78 -1.85
N GLY A 37 0.71 -9.14 -1.30
CA GLY A 37 1.99 -8.55 -1.70
C GLY A 37 2.27 -8.67 -3.20
N MET A 38 2.09 -9.86 -3.79
CA MET A 38 2.35 -10.08 -5.22
C MET A 38 1.37 -9.32 -6.12
N LEU A 39 0.08 -9.32 -5.79
CA LEU A 39 -0.94 -8.62 -6.57
C LEU A 39 -0.71 -7.11 -6.52
N THR A 40 -0.43 -6.56 -5.33
CA THR A 40 -0.11 -5.15 -5.14
C THR A 40 1.16 -4.78 -5.89
N ALA A 41 2.19 -5.63 -5.90
CA ALA A 41 3.42 -5.40 -6.65
C ALA A 41 3.15 -5.29 -8.16
N LEU A 42 2.39 -6.22 -8.74
CA LEU A 42 2.07 -6.19 -10.17
C LEU A 42 1.22 -4.98 -10.56
N TYR A 43 0.20 -4.67 -9.77
CA TYR A 43 -0.72 -3.57 -10.12
C TYR A 43 -0.09 -2.20 -9.87
N SER A 44 0.67 -2.03 -8.79
CA SER A 44 1.46 -0.82 -8.57
C SER A 44 2.52 -0.61 -9.66
N ALA A 45 3.17 -1.69 -10.15
CA ALA A 45 4.08 -1.60 -11.29
C ALA A 45 3.38 -1.11 -12.56
N LYS A 46 2.19 -1.64 -12.87
CA LYS A 46 1.38 -1.18 -14.01
C LYS A 46 1.07 0.32 -13.91
N LEU A 47 0.49 0.75 -12.78
CA LEU A 47 0.09 2.14 -12.59
C LEU A 47 1.30 3.08 -12.55
N GLY A 48 2.41 2.67 -11.93
CA GLY A 48 3.66 3.43 -11.92
C GLY A 48 4.25 3.61 -13.33
N ALA A 49 4.19 2.57 -14.16
CA ALA A 49 4.61 2.66 -15.57
C ALA A 49 3.72 3.62 -16.38
N GLU A 50 2.40 3.58 -16.17
CA GLU A 50 1.46 4.52 -16.79
C GLU A 50 1.75 5.98 -16.37
N ALA A 51 2.08 6.19 -15.10
CA ALA A 51 2.50 7.49 -14.58
C ALA A 51 3.80 8.00 -15.24
N ILE A 52 4.84 7.15 -15.30
CA ILE A 52 6.10 7.49 -15.98
C ILE A 52 5.86 7.81 -17.46
N PHE A 53 5.09 6.98 -18.16
CA PHE A 53 4.78 7.16 -19.57
C PHE A 53 4.06 8.50 -19.79
N PHE A 54 3.03 8.78 -18.99
CA PHE A 54 2.29 10.03 -19.07
C PHE A 54 3.20 11.25 -18.84
N GLN A 55 4.04 11.22 -17.80
CA GLN A 55 4.95 12.32 -17.51
C GLN A 55 5.96 12.56 -18.64
N TYR A 56 6.48 11.49 -19.24
CA TYR A 56 7.47 11.59 -20.31
C TYR A 56 6.90 12.18 -21.61
N PHE A 57 5.69 11.77 -22.00
CA PHE A 57 5.08 12.19 -23.26
C PHE A 57 4.18 13.43 -23.16
N ASN A 58 3.54 13.65 -22.01
CA ASN A 58 2.55 14.72 -21.82
C ASN A 58 2.98 15.79 -20.82
N GLY A 59 4.04 15.57 -20.04
CA GLY A 59 4.49 16.46 -18.95
C GLY A 59 4.93 17.87 -19.36
N LYS A 60 4.96 18.19 -20.66
CA LYS A 60 5.21 19.53 -21.20
C LYS A 60 3.93 20.30 -21.63
N LYS A 61 2.73 19.68 -21.56
CA LYS A 61 1.50 20.23 -22.16
C LYS A 61 0.43 20.69 -21.16
N THR A 62 0.62 20.51 -19.85
CA THR A 62 -0.39 20.82 -18.84
C THR A 62 -0.30 22.28 -18.36
N ASN A 63 -0.55 23.22 -19.27
CA ASN A 63 -0.89 24.62 -18.92
C ASN A 63 -2.41 24.82 -18.75
N ASN A 64 -3.23 23.81 -19.09
CA ASN A 64 -4.68 23.92 -19.03
C ASN A 64 -5.24 23.10 -17.88
N LYS A 65 -5.92 23.81 -16.97
CA LYS A 65 -6.67 23.31 -15.82
C LYS A 65 -7.92 22.51 -16.25
N GLU A 66 -7.76 21.43 -17.00
CA GLU A 66 -8.80 20.39 -16.99
C GLU A 66 -8.61 19.53 -15.74
N ILE A 67 -9.70 19.32 -15.00
CA ILE A 67 -9.73 18.44 -13.83
C ILE A 67 -9.70 17.00 -14.35
N THR A 68 -8.54 16.56 -14.81
CA THR A 68 -8.26 15.16 -15.11
C THR A 68 -7.33 14.65 -14.03
N VAL A 69 -7.78 13.66 -13.25
CA VAL A 69 -6.93 12.97 -12.27
C VAL A 69 -5.72 12.42 -13.04
N GLN A 70 -4.52 12.87 -12.68
CA GLN A 70 -3.31 12.46 -13.37
C GLN A 70 -3.00 11.01 -12.99
N PRO A 71 -2.36 10.24 -13.88
CA PRO A 71 -1.95 8.86 -13.61
C PRO A 71 -1.14 8.68 -12.31
N LEU A 72 -0.37 9.70 -11.87
CA LEU A 72 0.34 9.67 -10.59
C LEU A 72 -0.61 9.64 -9.40
N GLU A 73 -1.68 10.45 -9.42
CA GLU A 73 -2.67 10.44 -8.34
C GLU A 73 -3.41 9.10 -8.28
N ASN A 74 -3.77 8.52 -9.44
CA ASN A 74 -4.36 7.18 -9.50
C ASN A 74 -3.44 6.12 -8.87
N PHE A 75 -2.16 6.17 -9.20
CA PHE A 75 -1.14 5.29 -8.61
C PHE A 75 -1.06 5.46 -7.07
N GLN A 76 -0.99 6.70 -6.57
CA GLN A 76 -0.89 6.95 -5.13
C GLN A 76 -2.15 6.52 -4.39
N GLN A 77 -3.34 6.86 -4.91
CA GLN A 77 -4.62 6.48 -4.33
C GLN A 77 -4.80 4.96 -4.32
N TYR A 78 -4.33 4.25 -5.34
CA TYR A 78 -4.38 2.80 -5.37
C TYR A 78 -3.63 2.18 -4.17
N ILE A 79 -2.38 2.60 -3.94
CA ILE A 79 -1.57 2.04 -2.83
C ILE A 79 -2.18 2.41 -1.48
N GLU A 80 -2.60 3.66 -1.31
CA GLU A 80 -3.21 4.12 -0.06
C GLU A 80 -4.48 3.33 0.27
N ASN A 81 -5.39 3.20 -0.69
CA ASN A 81 -6.65 2.48 -0.51
C ASN A 81 -6.41 0.98 -0.27
N THR A 82 -5.47 0.38 -0.99
CA THR A 82 -5.09 -1.03 -0.82
C THR A 82 -4.56 -1.26 0.59
N PHE A 83 -3.63 -0.43 1.05
CA PHE A 83 -3.04 -0.57 2.38
C PHE A 83 -4.06 -0.33 3.50
N ARG A 84 -4.94 0.66 3.35
CA ARG A 84 -6.03 0.94 4.29
C ARG A 84 -7.00 -0.24 4.40
N LYS A 85 -7.43 -0.79 3.27
CA LYS A 85 -8.31 -1.97 3.23
C LYS A 85 -7.63 -3.17 3.87
N TYR A 86 -6.36 -3.41 3.54
CA TYR A 86 -5.54 -4.45 4.13
C TYR A 86 -5.50 -4.37 5.66
N LYS A 87 -5.27 -3.19 6.27
CA LYS A 87 -5.23 -3.05 7.73
C LYS A 87 -6.54 -3.51 8.39
N SER A 88 -7.67 -3.12 7.80
CA SER A 88 -9.00 -3.52 8.27
C SER A 88 -9.20 -5.04 8.18
N GLU A 89 -8.87 -5.63 7.03
CA GLU A 89 -8.98 -7.08 6.82
C GLU A 89 -8.05 -7.87 7.74
N LYS A 90 -6.79 -7.45 7.88
CA LYS A 90 -5.80 -8.04 8.78
C LYS A 90 -6.33 -8.09 10.21
N SER A 91 -6.83 -6.95 10.71
CA SER A 91 -7.41 -6.86 12.04
C SER A 91 -8.61 -7.80 12.20
N PHE A 92 -9.54 -7.79 11.24
CA PHE A 92 -10.72 -8.65 11.25
C PHE A 92 -10.37 -10.14 11.31
N PHE A 93 -9.41 -10.60 10.49
CA PHE A 93 -9.03 -12.01 10.46
C PHE A 93 -8.28 -12.44 11.71
N TYR A 94 -7.38 -11.61 12.25
CA TYR A 94 -6.70 -11.96 13.50
C TYR A 94 -7.65 -12.03 14.69
N ASN A 95 -8.58 -11.08 14.81
CA ASN A 95 -9.55 -11.07 15.92
C ASN A 95 -10.58 -12.20 15.87
N LYS A 96 -10.69 -12.94 14.75
CA LYS A 96 -11.53 -14.14 14.71
C LYS A 96 -10.95 -15.34 15.45
N GLU A 97 -9.63 -15.41 15.61
CA GLU A 97 -9.01 -16.50 16.34
C GLU A 97 -9.07 -16.22 17.83
N GLN A 98 -9.66 -17.15 18.59
CA GLN A 98 -9.87 -16.99 20.04
C GLN A 98 -9.30 -18.16 20.85
N ARG A 99 -8.83 -19.23 20.21
CA ARG A 99 -8.32 -20.44 20.88
C ARG A 99 -7.03 -20.18 21.66
N TRP A 100 -6.24 -19.20 21.22
CA TRP A 100 -4.89 -18.94 21.73
C TRP A 100 -4.73 -17.53 22.32
N ASN A 101 -5.78 -16.99 22.95
CA ASN A 101 -5.80 -15.64 23.52
C ASN A 101 -4.69 -15.36 24.55
N ASN A 102 -4.13 -16.39 25.18
CA ASN A 102 -3.07 -16.23 26.17
C ASN A 102 -1.66 -16.25 25.58
N GLU A 103 -1.51 -16.62 24.31
CA GLU A 103 -0.22 -16.69 23.63
C GLU A 103 0.25 -15.28 23.18
N VAL A 104 1.53 -14.99 23.41
CA VAL A 104 2.12 -13.66 23.13
C VAL A 104 1.92 -13.23 21.67
N PHE A 105 1.97 -14.16 20.73
CA PHE A 105 1.75 -13.88 19.31
C PHE A 105 0.35 -13.32 19.02
N TRP A 106 -0.68 -13.91 19.62
CA TRP A 106 -2.08 -13.55 19.40
C TRP A 106 -2.49 -12.32 20.20
N LYS A 107 -2.01 -12.18 21.45
CA LYS A 107 -2.24 -10.96 22.26
C LYS A 107 -1.88 -9.69 21.51
N ARG A 108 -0.66 -9.62 20.96
CA ARG A 108 -0.19 -8.46 20.18
C ARG A 108 -1.12 -8.10 19.02
N ARG A 109 -1.58 -9.11 18.27
CA ARG A 109 -2.43 -8.91 17.08
C ARG A 109 -3.89 -8.59 17.39
N HIS A 110 -4.36 -8.94 18.59
CA HIS A 110 -5.66 -8.50 19.09
C HIS A 110 -5.58 -7.05 19.61
N GLU A 111 -4.43 -6.65 20.16
CA GLU A 111 -4.17 -5.29 20.66
C GLU A 111 -3.93 -4.24 19.56
N ASP A 112 -3.40 -4.65 18.39
CA ASP A 112 -3.22 -3.78 17.19
C ASP A 112 -4.53 -3.06 16.74
N HIS A 113 -5.69 -3.45 17.27
CA HIS A 113 -6.99 -2.83 16.97
C HIS A 113 -7.21 -1.48 17.69
N ILE A 114 -6.36 -1.08 18.63
CA ILE A 114 -6.60 0.04 19.56
C ILE A 114 -6.09 1.41 19.06
N GLU A 115 -5.25 1.49 18.03
CA GLU A 115 -4.80 2.80 17.52
C GLU A 115 -5.87 3.48 16.64
N LYS A 116 -6.50 4.51 17.21
CA LYS A 116 -7.30 5.55 16.54
C LYS A 116 -6.43 6.70 16.07
#